data_AF-A0A518FYM9-F1
#
_entry.id   AF-A0A518FYM9-F1
#
_cell.length_a   1.000
_cell.length_b   1.000
_cell.length_c   1.000
_cell.angle_alpha   90.00
_cell.angle_beta   90.00
_cell.angle_gamma   90.00
#
_symmetry.space_group_name_H-M   'P 1'
#
loop_
_entity.id
_entity.type
_entity.pdbx_description
1 polymer ?
#
loop_
_entity_poly.entity_id
_entity_poly.type
_entity_poly.pdbx_seq_one_letter_code
_entity_poly.pdbx_strand_id
1 'polypeptide(L)'
;MSAFHDQFEPDPEMDGETRIWKTEKPLFRNAVVAYAPPYPEYPKLKLGRSRQPSGDPSCPSARDVGDEIVVTLYANNGNGFGDYQERAWEYIMANAPEIEASLRRKLFARHQKAYKQFLEEYLPDDRKIQNYWKKIENELDWHDASAIDQLYKLVGIGLVDNGLDDCGFSSFEFQTGWDRDHGTGILMHKSKVLVAGGMQEDISHGPELIESIKYVQSYDLDDGDLALSETEP
;
A
#
# COMPACT_ATOMS: atom_id res chain seq x y z
N MET A 1 -17.30 -21.33 10.82
CA MET A 1 -16.19 -20.38 10.66
C MET A 1 -14.93 -21.19 10.48
N SER A 2 -14.12 -20.86 9.48
CA SER A 2 -12.84 -21.53 9.22
C SER A 2 -11.77 -21.05 10.21
N ALA A 3 -10.67 -21.81 10.32
CA ALA A 3 -9.54 -21.46 11.19
C ALA A 3 -8.87 -20.12 10.81
N PHE A 4 -9.08 -19.64 9.57
CA PHE A 4 -8.66 -18.32 9.12
C PHE A 4 -9.44 -17.21 9.83
N HIS A 5 -10.77 -17.27 9.80
CA HIS A 5 -11.63 -16.25 10.42
C HIS A 5 -11.48 -16.18 11.94
N ASP A 6 -11.07 -17.27 12.59
CA ASP A 6 -10.81 -17.34 14.02
C ASP A 6 -9.57 -16.53 14.46
N GLN A 7 -8.72 -16.09 13.54
CA GLN A 7 -7.54 -15.24 13.83
C GLN A 7 -7.91 -13.76 14.05
N PHE A 8 -9.12 -13.35 13.65
CA PHE A 8 -9.49 -11.94 13.56
C PHE A 8 -10.34 -11.49 14.74
N GLU A 9 -10.01 -10.32 15.28
CA GLU A 9 -10.78 -9.64 16.31
C GLU A 9 -11.58 -8.48 15.69
N PRO A 10 -12.76 -8.12 16.23
CA PRO A 10 -13.48 -6.92 15.79
C PRO A 10 -12.59 -5.68 15.90
N ASP A 11 -12.62 -4.82 14.89
CA ASP A 11 -11.94 -3.53 14.97
C ASP A 11 -12.70 -2.61 15.94
N PRO A 12 -12.08 -2.12 17.02
CA PRO A 12 -12.74 -1.21 17.97
C PRO A 12 -13.11 0.15 17.36
N GLU A 13 -12.49 0.55 16.24
CA GLU A 13 -12.77 1.83 15.58
C GLU A 13 -13.91 1.73 14.56
N MET A 14 -14.16 0.53 14.01
CA MET A 14 -15.16 0.27 12.97
C MET A 14 -15.92 -1.04 13.26
N ASP A 15 -16.58 -1.06 14.43
CA ASP A 15 -17.30 -2.24 14.93
C ASP A 15 -18.37 -2.72 13.94
N GLY A 16 -18.33 -4.01 13.63
CA GLY A 16 -19.27 -4.68 12.70
C GLY A 16 -18.88 -4.62 11.22
N GLU A 17 -18.02 -3.70 10.81
CA GLU A 17 -17.64 -3.50 9.39
C GLU A 17 -16.30 -4.12 9.04
N THR A 18 -15.40 -4.17 10.03
CA THR A 18 -14.05 -4.67 9.85
C THR A 18 -13.59 -5.58 10.99
N ARG A 19 -12.63 -6.43 10.67
CA ARG A 19 -11.91 -7.24 11.66
C ARG A 19 -10.43 -7.22 11.36
N ILE A 20 -9.62 -7.24 12.41
CA ILE A 20 -8.17 -7.08 12.32
C ILE A 20 -7.45 -8.29 12.89
N TRP A 21 -6.34 -8.64 12.26
CA TRP A 21 -5.42 -9.67 12.71
C TRP A 21 -3.99 -9.16 12.60
N LYS A 22 -3.22 -9.21 13.69
CA LYS A 22 -1.80 -8.89 13.69
C LYS A 22 -0.99 -10.15 13.42
N THR A 23 -0.13 -10.10 12.42
CA THR A 23 0.64 -11.27 11.97
C THR A 23 1.99 -10.86 11.39
N GLU A 24 2.85 -11.85 11.17
CA GLU A 24 4.16 -11.64 10.54
C GLU A 24 4.02 -11.10 9.13
N LYS A 25 4.92 -10.19 8.76
CA LYS A 25 4.97 -9.56 7.44
C LYS A 25 5.34 -10.58 6.35
N PRO A 26 4.45 -10.87 5.39
CA PRO A 26 4.72 -11.88 4.37
C PRO A 26 5.60 -11.35 3.22
N LEU A 27 5.51 -10.04 2.92
CA LEU A 27 6.11 -9.38 1.75
C LEU A 27 6.91 -8.15 2.19
N PHE A 28 7.88 -7.69 1.39
CA PHE A 28 8.64 -6.46 1.66
C PHE A 28 9.29 -6.45 3.06
N ARG A 29 9.77 -7.61 3.52
CA ARG A 29 10.24 -7.81 4.90
C ARG A 29 11.33 -6.82 5.34
N ASN A 30 12.21 -6.47 4.41
CA ASN A 30 13.35 -5.57 4.67
C ASN A 30 13.12 -4.14 4.18
N ALA A 31 11.96 -3.85 3.57
CA ALA A 31 11.69 -2.54 2.98
C ALA A 31 11.33 -1.53 4.07
N VAL A 32 11.88 -0.33 3.94
CA VAL A 32 11.70 0.79 4.87
C VAL A 32 11.52 2.08 4.07
N VAL A 33 11.04 3.12 4.74
CA VAL A 33 11.09 4.48 4.21
C VAL A 33 12.36 5.13 4.76
N ALA A 34 13.51 4.90 4.14
CA ALA A 34 14.77 5.53 4.57
C ALA A 34 14.81 7.02 4.20
N TYR A 35 14.19 7.38 3.08
CA TYR A 35 14.19 8.74 2.54
C TYR A 35 12.77 9.23 2.28
N ALA A 36 12.58 10.54 2.44
CA ALA A 36 11.33 11.23 2.14
C ALA A 36 11.65 12.55 1.41
N PRO A 37 11.79 12.55 0.06
CA PRO A 37 12.44 13.64 -0.68
C PRO A 37 11.87 15.05 -0.43
N PRO A 38 10.54 15.25 -0.34
CA PRO A 38 9.96 16.56 -0.04
C PRO A 38 10.21 17.05 1.40
N TYR A 39 10.72 16.19 2.30
CA TYR A 39 10.72 16.41 3.76
C TYR A 39 12.15 16.40 4.34
N PRO A 40 12.91 17.50 4.27
CA PRO A 40 14.29 17.58 4.75
C PRO A 40 14.46 17.39 6.28
N GLU A 41 13.37 17.52 7.04
CA GLU A 41 13.32 17.23 8.47
C GLU A 41 13.18 15.74 8.78
N TYR A 42 12.79 14.92 7.80
CA TYR A 42 12.48 13.50 7.98
C TYR A 42 13.56 12.72 8.74
N PRO A 43 14.87 12.84 8.44
CA PRO A 43 15.92 12.11 9.16
C PRO A 43 15.98 12.45 10.66
N LYS A 44 15.46 13.60 11.07
CA LYS A 44 15.51 14.09 12.45
C LYS A 44 14.29 13.71 13.27
N LEU A 45 13.22 13.23 12.63
CA LEU A 45 12.02 12.81 13.33
C LEU A 45 12.35 11.65 14.26
N LYS A 46 11.66 11.57 15.39
CA LYS A 46 11.84 10.51 16.38
C LYS A 46 10.48 10.10 16.88
N LEU A 47 10.32 8.80 17.11
CA LEU A 47 9.17 8.31 17.83
C LEU A 47 9.22 8.87 19.26
N GLY A 48 8.13 9.49 19.70
CA GLY A 48 8.02 9.98 21.07
C GLY A 48 8.08 8.81 22.06
N ARG A 49 8.65 9.03 23.26
CA ARG A 49 8.84 7.96 24.27
C ARG A 49 7.56 7.22 24.65
N SER A 50 6.40 7.87 24.53
CA SER A 50 5.09 7.33 24.87
C SER A 50 4.29 6.81 23.66
N ARG A 51 4.82 6.93 22.44
CA ARG A 51 4.16 6.44 21.23
C ARG A 51 4.75 5.10 20.84
N GLN A 52 3.90 4.15 20.51
CA GLN A 52 4.31 2.88 19.93
C GLN A 52 4.51 3.04 18.42
N PRO A 53 5.35 2.20 17.78
CA PRO A 53 5.35 2.05 16.34
C PRO A 53 3.93 1.80 15.82
N SER A 54 3.56 2.44 14.72
CA SER A 54 2.24 2.32 14.11
C SER A 54 2.35 2.30 12.59
N GLY A 55 1.28 1.82 11.95
CA GLY A 55 1.13 1.85 10.50
C GLY A 55 0.81 3.24 9.93
N ASP A 56 0.56 4.25 10.77
CA ASP A 56 0.16 5.59 10.32
C ASP A 56 1.18 6.17 9.34
N PRO A 57 0.76 6.76 8.19
CA PRO A 57 1.66 7.31 7.18
C PRO A 57 2.78 8.20 7.73
N SER A 58 2.45 9.03 8.72
CA SER A 58 3.36 10.04 9.26
C SER A 58 4.31 9.50 10.33
N CYS A 59 4.14 8.25 10.76
CA CYS A 59 4.85 7.67 11.88
C CYS A 59 6.36 7.51 11.59
N PRO A 60 7.26 8.06 12.43
CA PRO A 60 8.71 7.94 12.21
C PRO A 60 9.27 6.51 12.24
N SER A 61 8.49 5.54 12.73
CA SER A 61 8.84 4.11 12.71
C SER A 61 8.88 3.51 11.30
N ALA A 62 8.47 4.28 10.28
CA ALA A 62 8.59 3.90 8.88
C ALA A 62 10.05 3.61 8.44
N ARG A 63 11.05 4.16 9.15
CA ARG A 63 12.48 3.95 8.90
C ARG A 63 13.04 2.64 9.48
N ASP A 64 12.31 2.05 10.41
CA ASP A 64 12.76 0.84 11.09
C ASP A 64 12.16 -0.38 10.38
N VAL A 65 12.96 -1.43 10.24
CA VAL A 65 12.45 -2.74 9.81
C VAL A 65 11.42 -3.19 10.84
N GLY A 66 10.22 -3.51 10.37
CA GLY A 66 9.14 -4.00 11.22
C GLY A 66 8.72 -5.39 10.75
N ASP A 67 8.54 -6.31 11.68
CA ASP A 67 8.30 -7.72 11.41
C ASP A 67 6.81 -8.07 11.34
N GLU A 68 5.93 -7.17 11.78
CA GLU A 68 4.48 -7.37 11.85
C GLU A 68 3.73 -6.42 10.92
N ILE A 69 2.55 -6.85 10.49
CA ILE A 69 1.54 -6.05 9.79
C ILE A 69 0.15 -6.29 10.38
N VAL A 70 -0.79 -5.42 10.05
CA VAL A 70 -2.22 -5.65 10.30
C VAL A 70 -2.86 -6.17 9.01
N VAL A 71 -3.55 -7.31 9.11
CA VAL A 71 -4.45 -7.80 8.08
C VAL A 71 -5.86 -7.41 8.46
N THR A 72 -6.58 -6.74 7.56
CA THR A 72 -7.94 -6.25 7.79
C THR A 72 -8.92 -6.93 6.85
N LEU A 73 -9.98 -7.52 7.40
CA LEU A 73 -11.13 -7.97 6.63
C LEU A 73 -12.13 -6.82 6.51
N TYR A 74 -12.63 -6.60 5.29
CA TYR A 74 -13.70 -5.64 5.01
C TYR A 74 -14.98 -6.36 4.57
N ALA A 75 -16.09 -6.11 5.25
CA ALA A 75 -17.37 -6.77 4.99
C ALA A 75 -18.36 -5.96 4.12
N ASN A 76 -18.04 -4.72 3.77
CA ASN A 76 -19.00 -3.77 3.21
C ASN A 76 -19.05 -3.72 1.67
N ASN A 77 -18.44 -4.66 0.94
CA ASN A 77 -18.39 -4.64 -0.53
C ASN A 77 -19.19 -5.78 -1.19
N GLY A 78 -19.96 -6.55 -0.43
CA GLY A 78 -21.00 -7.42 -0.94
C GLY A 78 -21.42 -8.56 -0.02
N ASN A 79 -20.54 -9.55 0.14
CA ASN A 79 -20.85 -10.87 0.70
C ASN A 79 -20.62 -11.00 2.22
N GLY A 80 -20.10 -9.96 2.88
CA GLY A 80 -19.68 -10.01 4.27
C GLY A 80 -18.46 -10.92 4.49
N PHE A 81 -18.15 -11.22 5.75
CA PHE A 81 -17.01 -12.07 6.08
C PHE A 81 -17.20 -13.50 5.55
N GLY A 82 -16.29 -13.97 4.69
CA GLY A 82 -16.44 -15.28 4.04
C GLY A 82 -15.22 -15.76 3.26
N ASP A 83 -15.43 -16.78 2.42
CA ASP A 83 -14.38 -17.57 1.76
C ASP A 83 -13.56 -16.79 0.73
N TYR A 84 -14.08 -15.67 0.21
CA TYR A 84 -13.37 -14.82 -0.75
C TYR A 84 -12.09 -14.23 -0.15
N GLN A 85 -12.18 -13.77 1.10
CA GLN A 85 -11.06 -13.17 1.83
C GLN A 85 -10.02 -14.23 2.21
N GLU A 86 -10.49 -15.40 2.64
CA GLU A 86 -9.62 -16.53 2.94
C GLU A 86 -8.84 -16.98 1.70
N ARG A 87 -9.52 -17.13 0.56
CA ARG A 87 -8.86 -17.47 -0.71
C ARG A 87 -7.89 -16.39 -1.18
N ALA A 88 -8.19 -15.12 -0.96
CA ALA A 88 -7.27 -14.02 -1.24
C ALA A 88 -6.00 -14.12 -0.38
N TRP A 89 -6.15 -14.35 0.93
CA TRP A 89 -5.03 -14.57 1.83
C TRP A 89 -4.19 -15.79 1.46
N GLU A 90 -4.83 -16.93 1.20
CA GLU A 90 -4.16 -18.16 0.75
C GLU A 90 -3.37 -17.91 -0.54
N TYR A 91 -3.95 -17.16 -1.49
CA TYR A 91 -3.27 -16.81 -2.73
C TYR A 91 -2.03 -15.95 -2.48
N ILE A 92 -2.11 -14.93 -1.60
CA ILE A 92 -0.97 -14.09 -1.23
C ILE A 92 0.16 -14.96 -0.68
N MET A 93 -0.16 -15.86 0.27
CA MET A 93 0.84 -16.70 0.92
C MET A 93 1.48 -17.71 -0.05
N ALA A 94 0.69 -18.26 -0.97
CA ALA A 94 1.18 -19.21 -1.97
C ALA A 94 2.02 -18.55 -3.09
N ASN A 95 1.76 -17.27 -3.40
CA ASN A 95 2.35 -16.57 -4.55
C ASN A 95 3.12 -15.30 -4.15
N ALA A 96 3.64 -15.26 -2.92
CA ALA A 96 4.31 -14.09 -2.36
C ALA A 96 5.39 -13.46 -3.28
N PRO A 97 6.29 -14.22 -3.93
CA PRO A 97 7.28 -13.64 -4.85
C PRO A 97 6.66 -12.95 -6.07
N GLU A 98 5.57 -13.50 -6.62
CA GLU A 98 4.89 -12.92 -7.79
C GLU A 98 4.12 -11.65 -7.41
N ILE A 99 3.41 -11.68 -6.27
CA ILE A 99 2.73 -10.52 -5.71
C ILE A 99 3.72 -9.38 -5.46
N GLU A 100 4.84 -9.69 -4.79
CA GLU A 100 5.87 -8.70 -4.48
C GLU A 100 6.49 -8.10 -5.75
N ALA A 101 6.73 -8.90 -6.79
CA ALA A 101 7.21 -8.41 -8.08
C ALA A 101 6.22 -7.43 -8.74
N SER A 102 4.92 -7.76 -8.74
CA SER A 102 3.87 -6.88 -9.26
C SER A 102 3.76 -5.57 -8.47
N LEU A 103 3.84 -5.64 -7.13
CA LEU A 103 3.82 -4.47 -6.27
C LEU A 103 5.04 -3.58 -6.52
N ARG A 104 6.25 -4.16 -6.59
CA ARG A 104 7.48 -3.40 -6.88
C ARG A 104 7.41 -2.67 -8.22
N ARG A 105 6.87 -3.34 -9.27
CA ARG A 105 6.64 -2.71 -10.57
C ARG A 105 5.74 -1.48 -10.45
N LYS A 106 4.57 -1.61 -9.80
CA LYS A 106 3.61 -0.50 -9.66
C LYS A 106 4.16 0.63 -8.78
N LEU A 107 4.79 0.30 -7.65
CA LEU A 107 5.45 1.28 -6.79
C LEU A 107 6.55 2.03 -7.53
N PHE A 108 7.29 1.36 -8.42
CA PHE A 108 8.30 2.02 -9.26
C PHE A 108 7.71 2.96 -10.30
N ALA A 109 6.62 2.58 -10.98
CA ALA A 109 5.90 3.49 -11.87
C ALA A 109 5.39 4.73 -11.12
N ARG A 110 4.83 4.54 -9.92
CA ARG A 110 4.40 5.64 -9.03
C ARG A 110 5.55 6.53 -8.59
N HIS A 111 6.65 5.92 -8.17
CA HIS A 111 7.88 6.61 -7.81
C HIS A 111 8.37 7.50 -8.96
N GLN A 112 8.39 7.01 -10.20
CA GLN A 112 8.82 7.80 -11.36
C GLN A 112 7.92 9.02 -11.60
N LYS A 113 6.60 8.87 -11.44
CA LYS A 113 5.64 9.98 -11.54
C LYS A 113 5.89 11.03 -10.46
N ALA A 114 5.99 10.60 -9.19
CA ALA A 114 6.26 11.50 -8.06
C ALA A 114 7.63 12.18 -8.17
N TYR A 115 8.65 11.44 -8.63
CA TYR A 115 9.99 11.97 -8.83
C TYR A 115 10.02 13.04 -9.92
N LYS A 116 9.34 12.80 -11.05
CA LYS A 116 9.21 13.82 -12.11
C LYS A 116 8.56 15.10 -11.57
N GLN A 117 7.44 14.97 -10.86
CA GLN A 117 6.76 16.11 -10.24
C GLN A 117 7.68 16.82 -9.23
N PHE A 118 8.41 16.07 -8.40
CA PHE A 118 9.36 16.61 -7.45
C PHE A 118 10.44 17.48 -8.13
N LEU A 119 11.02 17.00 -9.23
CA LEU A 119 12.02 17.75 -10.00
C LEU A 119 11.46 19.04 -10.61
N GLU A 120 10.21 18.99 -11.09
CA GLU A 120 9.57 20.10 -11.81
C GLU A 120 9.00 21.16 -10.86
N GLU A 121 8.42 20.75 -9.73
CA GLU A 121 7.58 21.62 -8.89
C GLU A 121 8.19 21.92 -7.51
N TYR A 122 8.93 20.99 -6.90
CA TYR A 122 9.35 21.10 -5.50
C TYR A 122 10.84 21.45 -5.35
N LEU A 123 11.69 20.81 -6.16
CA LEU A 123 13.14 20.94 -6.07
C LEU A 123 13.68 22.34 -6.47
N PRO A 124 13.15 23.04 -7.50
CA PRO A 124 13.78 24.28 -7.99
C PRO A 124 13.78 25.44 -6.97
N ASP A 125 12.79 25.51 -6.09
CA ASP A 125 12.50 26.73 -5.33
C ASP A 125 12.96 26.70 -3.85
N ASP A 126 13.40 25.54 -3.32
CA ASP A 126 13.84 25.42 -1.92
C ASP A 126 15.28 24.87 -1.77
N ARG A 127 16.17 25.72 -1.26
CA ARG A 127 17.59 25.37 -1.04
C ARG A 127 17.81 24.26 -0.01
N LYS A 128 16.95 24.12 1.00
CA LYS A 128 17.05 23.02 1.98
C LYS A 128 16.69 21.69 1.31
N ILE A 129 15.63 21.68 0.49
CA ILE A 129 15.23 20.51 -0.29
C ILE A 129 16.36 20.14 -1.26
N GLN A 130 16.94 21.09 -2.01
CA GLN A 130 18.07 20.83 -2.91
C GLN A 130 19.28 20.22 -2.21
N ASN A 131 19.65 20.74 -1.04
CA ASN A 131 20.80 20.22 -0.29
C ASN A 131 20.52 18.83 0.28
N TYR A 132 19.27 18.53 0.64
CA TYR A 132 18.88 17.20 1.10
C TYR A 132 18.84 16.21 -0.07
N TRP A 133 18.22 16.60 -1.18
CA TRP A 133 18.16 15.83 -2.42
C TRP A 133 19.54 15.42 -2.93
N LYS A 134 20.51 16.33 -2.94
CA LYS A 134 21.90 15.99 -3.31
C LYS A 134 22.53 14.91 -2.44
N LYS A 135 22.10 14.74 -1.19
CA LYS A 135 22.62 13.65 -0.34
C LYS A 135 21.98 12.33 -0.74
N ILE A 136 20.66 12.36 -0.88
CA ILE A 136 19.83 11.25 -1.33
C ILE A 136 20.36 10.69 -2.65
N GLU A 137 20.53 11.53 -3.68
CA GLU A 137 21.02 11.16 -5.02
C GLU A 137 22.40 10.46 -5.01
N ASN A 138 23.24 10.70 -4.00
CA ASN A 138 24.54 10.05 -3.88
C ASN A 138 24.48 8.67 -3.18
N GLU A 139 23.37 8.33 -2.52
CA GLU A 139 23.26 7.17 -1.63
C GLU A 139 22.42 6.02 -2.21
N LEU A 140 21.57 6.29 -3.20
CA LEU A 140 20.73 5.29 -3.85
C LEU A 140 20.54 5.65 -5.34
N ASP A 141 20.31 4.63 -6.18
CA ASP A 141 20.02 4.83 -7.59
C ASP A 141 18.51 5.05 -7.80
N TRP A 142 18.10 6.31 -7.99
CA TRP A 142 16.69 6.69 -8.16
C TRP A 142 16.06 6.22 -9.46
N HIS A 143 16.86 5.75 -10.41
CA HIS A 143 16.35 5.29 -11.70
C HIS A 143 16.20 3.76 -11.76
N ASP A 144 16.50 3.06 -10.66
CA ASP A 144 16.41 1.61 -10.57
C ASP A 144 15.32 1.16 -9.59
N ALA A 145 14.71 0.01 -9.88
CA ALA A 145 13.62 -0.56 -9.08
C ALA A 145 14.05 -0.96 -7.66
N SER A 146 15.35 -1.13 -7.39
CA SER A 146 15.88 -1.35 -6.03
C SER A 146 15.63 -0.18 -5.08
N ALA A 147 15.37 1.03 -5.58
CA ALA A 147 15.03 2.17 -4.75
C ALA A 147 13.75 1.99 -3.93
N ILE A 148 12.86 1.09 -4.37
CA ILE A 148 11.58 0.84 -3.70
C ILE A 148 11.76 0.35 -2.27
N ASP A 149 12.80 -0.43 -1.98
CA ASP A 149 13.07 -0.93 -0.63
C ASP A 149 13.49 0.16 0.37
N GLN A 150 13.83 1.36 -0.12
CA GLN A 150 14.23 2.50 0.69
C GLN A 150 13.18 3.61 0.72
N LEU A 151 12.06 3.44 0.00
CA LEU A 151 11.04 4.47 -0.18
C LEU A 151 9.64 4.04 0.27
N TYR A 152 9.41 2.74 0.42
CA TYR A 152 8.13 2.19 0.78
C TYR A 152 8.28 1.14 1.87
N LYS A 153 7.32 1.12 2.80
CA LYS A 153 7.21 0.08 3.83
C LYS A 153 5.79 -0.43 3.87
N LEU A 154 5.61 -1.72 3.64
CA LEU A 154 4.31 -2.39 3.83
C LEU A 154 3.94 -2.37 5.31
N VAL A 155 2.74 -1.89 5.62
CA VAL A 155 2.20 -1.75 6.98
C VAL A 155 0.88 -2.48 7.20
N GLY A 156 0.14 -2.77 6.12
CA GLY A 156 -1.11 -3.49 6.22
C GLY A 156 -1.51 -4.19 4.94
N ILE A 157 -2.40 -5.18 5.07
CA ILE A 157 -3.04 -5.87 3.96
C ILE A 157 -4.55 -5.86 4.19
N GLY A 158 -5.31 -5.33 3.24
CA GLY A 158 -6.77 -5.39 3.25
C GLY A 158 -7.29 -6.56 2.43
N LEU A 159 -8.36 -7.22 2.89
CA LEU A 159 -9.00 -8.33 2.18
C LEU A 159 -10.49 -8.03 2.01
N VAL A 160 -10.93 -7.96 0.76
CA VAL A 160 -12.31 -7.66 0.38
C VAL A 160 -13.11 -8.95 0.21
N ASP A 161 -14.39 -8.87 0.55
CA ASP A 161 -15.41 -9.91 0.38
C ASP A 161 -15.93 -10.07 -1.06
N ASN A 162 -15.30 -9.39 -2.03
CA ASN A 162 -15.69 -9.41 -3.43
C ASN A 162 -14.44 -9.36 -4.34
N GLY A 163 -14.57 -9.84 -5.58
CA GLY A 163 -13.50 -9.92 -6.56
C GLY A 163 -14.00 -10.21 -7.98
N LEU A 164 -13.09 -10.47 -8.93
CA LEU A 164 -13.48 -10.80 -10.32
C LEU A 164 -13.85 -12.27 -10.52
N ASP A 165 -13.47 -13.13 -9.58
CA ASP A 165 -13.79 -14.55 -9.54
C ASP A 165 -14.04 -14.95 -8.07
N ASP A 166 -13.86 -16.22 -7.72
CA ASP A 166 -14.09 -16.70 -6.36
C ASP A 166 -13.02 -16.23 -5.35
N CYS A 167 -11.97 -15.55 -5.79
CA CYS A 167 -10.98 -14.89 -4.95
C CYS A 167 -11.34 -13.42 -4.71
N GLY A 168 -11.28 -12.96 -3.46
CA GLY A 168 -11.45 -11.54 -3.13
C GLY A 168 -10.29 -10.66 -3.60
N PHE A 169 -10.53 -9.35 -3.66
CA PHE A 169 -9.45 -8.37 -3.83
C PHE A 169 -8.58 -8.24 -2.58
N SER A 170 -7.33 -7.87 -2.80
CA SER A 170 -6.35 -7.61 -1.76
C SER A 170 -5.79 -6.20 -1.91
N SER A 171 -5.72 -5.44 -0.83
CA SER A 171 -4.94 -4.21 -0.80
C SER A 171 -3.64 -4.39 -0.05
N PHE A 172 -2.68 -3.55 -0.41
CA PHE A 172 -1.38 -3.46 0.24
C PHE A 172 -1.14 -2.00 0.59
N GLU A 173 -1.12 -1.70 1.89
CA GLU A 173 -0.97 -0.33 2.41
C GLU A 173 0.50 -0.06 2.73
N PHE A 174 1.02 1.05 2.23
CA PHE A 174 2.40 1.45 2.38
C PHE A 174 2.54 2.82 3.03
N GLN A 175 3.42 2.90 4.03
CA GLN A 175 4.08 4.16 4.34
C GLN A 175 5.02 4.50 3.18
N THR A 176 5.09 5.77 2.78
CA THR A 176 5.94 6.21 1.67
C THR A 176 6.66 7.52 1.99
N GLY A 177 7.85 7.69 1.37
CA GLY A 177 8.61 8.92 1.43
C GLY A 177 8.06 10.07 0.60
N TRP A 178 7.15 9.79 -0.34
CA TRP A 178 6.57 10.78 -1.25
C TRP A 178 5.39 11.54 -0.64
N ASP A 179 4.55 10.83 0.12
CA ASP A 179 3.40 11.38 0.83
C ASP A 179 3.36 10.80 2.25
N ARG A 180 3.82 11.59 3.20
CA ARG A 180 3.88 11.19 4.61
C ARG A 180 2.57 11.40 5.36
N ASP A 181 1.62 12.09 4.77
CA ASP A 181 0.35 12.39 5.45
C ASP A 181 -0.69 11.32 5.13
N HIS A 182 -0.66 10.77 3.90
CA HIS A 182 -1.66 9.81 3.42
C HIS A 182 -1.11 8.42 3.12
N GLY A 183 0.20 8.28 2.84
CA GLY A 183 0.77 6.99 2.45
C GLY A 183 0.41 6.61 1.01
N THR A 184 0.38 5.32 0.70
CA THR A 184 -0.18 4.85 -0.58
C THR A 184 -0.70 3.42 -0.47
N GLY A 185 -1.81 3.11 -1.14
CA GLY A 185 -2.34 1.76 -1.27
C GLY A 185 -2.18 1.22 -2.70
N ILE A 186 -2.13 -0.09 -2.84
CA ILE A 186 -2.28 -0.79 -4.13
C ILE A 186 -3.36 -1.86 -3.98
N LEU A 187 -4.38 -1.78 -4.82
CA LEU A 187 -5.44 -2.79 -4.92
C LEU A 187 -5.10 -3.80 -6.01
N MET A 188 -5.27 -5.08 -5.70
CA MET A 188 -4.95 -6.19 -6.58
C MET A 188 -6.06 -7.24 -6.62
N HIS A 189 -6.18 -7.90 -7.77
CA HIS A 189 -6.82 -9.20 -7.88
C HIS A 189 -5.75 -10.25 -8.14
N LYS A 190 -5.52 -11.16 -7.20
CA LYS A 190 -4.42 -12.13 -7.29
C LYS A 190 -3.10 -11.38 -7.55
N SER A 191 -2.28 -11.80 -8.53
CA SER A 191 -1.01 -11.14 -8.88
C SER A 191 -1.16 -9.90 -9.76
N LYS A 192 -2.38 -9.48 -10.09
CA LYS A 192 -2.64 -8.36 -11.00
C LYS A 192 -3.02 -7.10 -10.25
N VAL A 193 -2.29 -6.02 -10.52
CA VAL A 193 -2.60 -4.69 -10.01
C VAL A 193 -3.83 -4.16 -10.74
N LEU A 194 -4.80 -3.66 -9.98
CA LEU A 194 -5.99 -3.00 -10.50
C LEU A 194 -5.76 -1.50 -10.52
N VAL A 195 -5.53 -0.92 -9.35
CA VAL A 195 -5.30 0.51 -9.16
C VAL A 195 -4.30 0.72 -8.03
N ALA A 196 -3.77 1.92 -7.98
CA ALA A 196 -3.08 2.40 -6.80
C ALA A 196 -3.83 3.64 -6.29
N GLY A 197 -3.88 3.80 -4.98
CA GLY A 197 -4.89 4.59 -4.27
C GLY A 197 -5.14 3.89 -2.94
N GLY A 198 -5.24 4.63 -1.84
CA GLY A 198 -5.39 4.01 -0.52
C GLY A 198 -6.65 3.15 -0.48
N MET A 199 -6.59 1.91 0.00
CA MET A 199 -7.79 1.08 0.00
C MET A 199 -8.91 1.71 0.81
N GLN A 200 -8.62 2.31 1.98
CA GLN A 200 -9.60 3.05 2.76
C GLN A 200 -10.41 4.06 1.93
N GLU A 201 -9.80 4.70 0.94
CA GLU A 201 -10.48 5.63 0.03
C GLU A 201 -11.38 4.86 -0.95
N ASP A 202 -10.94 3.70 -1.45
CA ASP A 202 -11.65 2.89 -2.45
C ASP A 202 -12.79 2.02 -1.84
N ILE A 203 -12.59 1.33 -0.72
CA ILE A 203 -13.64 0.54 -0.04
C ILE A 203 -14.74 1.42 0.59
N SER A 204 -14.51 2.72 0.73
CA SER A 204 -15.58 3.69 1.06
C SER A 204 -16.72 3.70 0.02
N HIS A 205 -16.46 3.16 -1.18
CA HIS A 205 -17.43 3.12 -2.28
C HIS A 205 -18.35 1.89 -2.21
N GLY A 206 -18.10 0.97 -1.28
CA GLY A 206 -18.92 -0.22 -1.03
C GLY A 206 -19.26 -0.99 -2.31
N PRO A 207 -20.55 -1.10 -2.70
CA PRO A 207 -20.96 -1.85 -3.89
C PRO A 207 -20.44 -1.27 -5.22
N GLU A 208 -19.98 -0.02 -5.25
CA GLU A 208 -19.51 0.67 -6.46
C GLU A 208 -17.98 0.53 -6.67
N LEU A 209 -17.31 -0.33 -5.91
CA LEU A 209 -15.85 -0.52 -5.96
C LEU A 209 -15.31 -0.74 -7.39
N ILE A 210 -15.96 -1.57 -8.20
CA ILE A 210 -15.53 -1.84 -9.58
C ILE A 210 -15.59 -0.59 -10.46
N GLU A 211 -16.62 0.23 -10.32
CA GLU A 211 -16.76 1.48 -11.09
C GLU A 211 -15.74 2.53 -10.63
N SER A 212 -15.45 2.59 -9.33
CA SER A 212 -14.35 3.43 -8.81
C SER A 212 -12.99 3.01 -9.40
N ILE A 213 -12.71 1.71 -9.46
CA ILE A 213 -11.49 1.17 -10.07
C ILE A 213 -11.40 1.60 -11.54
N LYS A 214 -12.47 1.43 -12.33
CA LYS A 214 -12.50 1.85 -13.73
C LYS A 214 -12.26 3.36 -13.89
N TYR A 215 -12.89 4.17 -13.03
CA TYR A 215 -12.71 5.62 -13.04
C TYR A 215 -11.24 6.00 -12.83
N VAL A 216 -10.58 5.42 -11.82
CA VAL A 216 -9.14 5.67 -11.56
C VAL A 216 -8.27 5.18 -12.73
N GLN A 217 -8.57 4.00 -13.29
CA GLN A 217 -7.84 3.46 -14.45
C GLN A 217 -7.91 4.35 -15.69
N SER A 218 -8.95 5.19 -15.83
CA SER A 218 -9.02 6.16 -16.93
C SER A 218 -7.94 7.25 -16.87
N TYR A 219 -7.31 7.44 -15.71
CA TYR A 219 -6.22 8.41 -15.48
C TYR A 219 -4.88 7.74 -15.12
N ASP A 220 -4.90 6.58 -14.46
CA ASP A 220 -3.71 5.94 -13.87
C ASP A 220 -3.67 4.42 -14.11
N LEU A 221 -3.39 4.03 -15.35
CA LEU A 221 -3.16 2.64 -15.75
C LEU A 221 -1.72 2.47 -16.27
N ASP A 222 -0.92 1.65 -15.59
CA ASP A 222 0.48 1.41 -15.96
C ASP A 222 0.66 0.07 -16.70
N ASP A 223 1.72 -0.04 -17.50
CA ASP A 223 2.07 -1.27 -18.22
C ASP A 223 2.17 -2.48 -17.28
N GLY A 224 1.32 -3.48 -17.49
CA GLY A 224 1.24 -4.70 -16.67
C GLY A 224 0.12 -4.70 -15.64
N ASP A 225 -0.61 -3.60 -15.48
CA ASP A 225 -1.85 -3.55 -14.71
C ASP A 225 -2.99 -4.25 -15.46
N LEU A 226 -3.97 -4.78 -14.72
CA LEU A 226 -5.16 -5.39 -15.28
C LEU A 226 -6.23 -4.32 -15.51
N ALA A 227 -6.40 -3.93 -16.77
CA ALA A 227 -7.52 -3.09 -17.17
C ALA A 227 -8.84 -3.83 -16.96
N LEU A 228 -9.73 -3.24 -16.17
CA LEU A 228 -11.13 -3.66 -16.15
C LEU A 228 -11.79 -2.98 -17.35
N SER A 229 -12.00 -3.72 -18.44
CA SER A 229 -12.70 -3.19 -19.60
C SER A 229 -14.07 -2.61 -19.22
N GLU A 230 -14.57 -1.66 -20.01
CA GLU A 230 -16.00 -1.35 -20.10
C GLU A 230 -16.74 -2.56 -20.68
N THR A 231 -16.78 -3.65 -19.95
CA THR A 231 -17.67 -4.77 -20.24
C THR A 231 -18.87 -4.59 -19.31
N GLU A 232 -19.99 -4.22 -19.92
CA GLU A 232 -21.33 -4.29 -19.32
C GLU A 232 -21.55 -5.65 -18.64
N PRO A 233 -22.40 -5.70 -17.59
CA PRO A 233 -22.64 -6.89 -16.78
C PRO A 233 -23.04 -8.15 -17.55
#